data_AF-Q2LCH1-F1
#
_entry.id   AF-Q2LCH1-F1
#
_cell.length_a   1.000
_cell.length_b   1.000
_cell.length_c   1.000
_cell.angle_alpha   90.00
_cell.angle_beta   90.00
_cell.angle_gamma   90.00
#
_symmetry.space_group_name_H-M   'P 1'
#
loop_
_entity.id
_entity.type
_entity.pdbx_description
1 polymer ?
#
loop_
_entity_poly.entity_id
_entity_poly.type
_entity_poly.pdbx_seq_one_letter_code
_entity_poly.pdbx_strand_id
1 'polypeptide(L)'
;CGIGHQSRERSVIKAPKDQNLFQCPETRQIRECIQDTCSSNCTLGEFKFKSAVSGSPCLMEKGCVERREILHPPFKPELGNFTCKVEERPSDCLGLHLGCP
;
A
#
# COMPACT_ATOMS: atom_id res chain seq x y z
N CYS A 1 -3.41 11.42 5.15
CA CYS A 1 -3.57 10.53 3.99
C CYS A 1 -4.91 9.85 4.11
N GLY A 2 -5.51 9.43 2.99
CA GLY A 2 -6.89 8.95 2.99
C GLY A 2 -7.89 10.05 3.37
N ILE A 3 -9.04 9.63 3.87
CA ILE A 3 -10.15 10.52 4.23
C ILE A 3 -10.02 10.94 5.69
N GLY A 4 -9.83 12.24 5.92
CA GLY A 4 -9.90 12.86 7.25
C GLY A 4 -10.99 13.92 7.33
N HIS A 5 -11.16 14.54 8.50
CA HIS A 5 -12.03 15.68 8.69
C HIS A 5 -11.25 16.85 9.29
N GLN A 6 -11.57 18.06 8.83
CA GLN A 6 -11.10 19.30 9.45
C GLN A 6 -12.31 20.14 9.87
N SER A 7 -12.22 20.72 11.05
CA SER A 7 -13.25 21.62 11.58
C SER A 7 -12.69 22.99 11.87
N ARG A 8 -13.48 24.02 11.59
CA ARG A 8 -13.23 25.39 12.08
C ARG A 8 -14.47 25.92 12.76
N GLU A 9 -14.25 26.76 13.76
CA GLU A 9 -15.33 27.39 14.52
C GLU A 9 -15.04 28.88 14.70
N ARG A 10 -16.10 29.70 14.66
CA ARG A 10 -16.04 31.13 14.97
C ARG A 10 -16.72 31.39 16.31
N SER A 11 -16.09 32.19 17.17
CA SER A 11 -16.71 32.61 18.43
C SER A 11 -17.68 33.77 18.19
N VAL A 12 -18.84 33.73 18.86
CA VAL A 12 -19.80 34.85 18.88
C VAL A 12 -19.31 35.89 19.89
N ILE A 13 -18.91 37.07 19.38
CA ILE A 13 -18.43 38.17 20.24
C ILE A 13 -19.58 39.01 20.84
N LYS A 14 -20.76 38.99 20.22
CA LYS A 14 -21.94 39.72 20.67
C LYS A 14 -23.20 38.97 20.24
N ALA A 15 -23.97 38.52 21.22
CA ALA A 15 -25.26 37.89 20.97
C ALA A 15 -26.35 38.94 20.70
N PRO A 16 -27.40 38.60 19.92
CA PRO A 16 -28.61 39.41 19.81
C PRO A 16 -29.27 39.61 21.18
N LYS A 17 -29.89 40.77 21.41
CA LYS A 17 -30.60 41.06 22.67
C LYS A 17 -31.79 40.12 22.90
N ASP A 18 -32.40 39.66 21.81
CA ASP A 18 -33.59 38.81 21.84
C ASP A 18 -33.32 37.51 21.07
N GLN A 19 -32.76 36.52 21.77
CA GLN A 19 -32.29 35.26 21.18
C GLN A 19 -33.45 34.38 20.65
N ASN A 20 -34.68 34.66 21.09
CA ASN A 20 -35.88 33.97 20.64
C ASN A 20 -36.34 34.42 19.26
N LEU A 21 -35.98 35.65 18.85
CA LEU A 21 -36.34 36.23 17.55
C LEU A 21 -35.18 36.20 16.56
N PHE A 22 -33.94 36.26 17.05
CA PHE A 22 -32.74 36.28 16.20
C PHE A 22 -31.67 35.35 16.77
N GLN A 23 -31.27 34.36 15.96
CA GLN A 23 -30.16 33.45 16.26
C GLN A 23 -28.98 33.71 15.33
N CYS A 24 -27.77 33.52 15.84
CA CYS A 24 -26.58 33.55 14.99
C CYS A 24 -26.58 32.32 14.05
N PRO A 25 -26.09 32.46 12.81
CA PRO A 25 -25.90 31.33 11.92
C PRO A 25 -24.88 30.34 12.49
N GLU A 26 -24.87 29.12 11.95
CA GLU A 26 -23.96 28.05 12.38
C GLU A 26 -22.49 28.51 12.32
N THR A 27 -21.82 28.44 13.47
CA THR A 27 -20.44 28.92 13.62
C THR A 27 -19.41 27.85 13.33
N ARG A 28 -19.81 26.58 13.43
CA ARG A 28 -18.98 25.41 13.21
C ARG A 28 -19.12 24.94 11.77
N GLN A 29 -17.99 24.68 11.14
CA GLN A 29 -17.94 24.11 9.79
C GLN A 29 -16.99 22.93 9.82
N ILE A 30 -17.47 21.79 9.32
CA ILE A 30 -16.70 20.56 9.16
C ILE A 30 -16.60 20.29 7.66
N ARG A 31 -15.42 19.92 7.18
CA ARG A 31 -15.25 19.42 5.82
C ARG A 31 -14.33 18.23 5.80
N GLU A 32 -14.53 17.35 4.84
CA GLU A 32 -13.58 16.29 4.53
C GLU A 32 -12.26 16.90 4.05
N CYS A 33 -11.15 16.37 4.57
CA CYS A 33 -9.84 16.53 3.95
C CYS A 33 -9.48 15.20 3.29
N ILE A 34 -9.73 15.14 1.98
CA ILE A 34 -9.24 14.03 1.16
C ILE A 34 -7.79 14.34 0.85
N GLN A 35 -6.91 13.50 1.36
CA GLN A 35 -5.51 13.48 1.00
C GLN A 35 -5.25 12.17 0.26
N ASP A 36 -4.22 12.12 -0.57
CA ASP A 36 -3.85 10.88 -1.26
C ASP A 36 -3.86 9.69 -0.29
N THR A 37 -4.24 8.56 -0.84
CA THR A 37 -4.31 7.30 -0.13
C THR A 37 -2.97 6.96 0.51
N CYS A 38 -3.05 6.38 1.71
CA CYS A 38 -1.92 6.29 2.63
C CYS A 38 -0.76 5.47 2.06
N SER A 39 0.46 5.92 2.34
CA SER A 39 1.65 5.13 2.05
C SER A 39 1.54 3.82 2.82
N SER A 40 1.41 2.72 2.10
CA SER A 40 1.55 1.39 2.64
C SER A 40 2.97 0.90 2.39
N ASN A 41 3.54 0.21 3.38
CA ASN A 41 4.74 -0.58 3.13
C ASN A 41 4.40 -1.69 2.13
N CYS A 42 5.34 -2.03 1.26
CA CYS A 42 5.18 -3.24 0.47
C CYS A 42 5.21 -4.46 1.39
N THR A 43 4.29 -5.40 1.15
CA THR A 43 4.35 -6.71 1.80
C THR A 43 4.47 -7.80 0.74
N LEU A 44 5.46 -8.66 0.95
CA LEU A 44 5.71 -9.83 0.13
C LEU A 44 5.07 -11.05 0.81
N GLY A 45 4.58 -11.97 -0.01
CA GLY A 45 4.04 -13.24 0.47
C GLY A 45 5.13 -14.22 0.87
N GLU A 46 4.70 -15.43 1.20
CA GLU A 46 5.60 -16.57 1.32
C GLU A 46 6.28 -16.87 -0.01
N PHE A 47 7.45 -17.49 0.07
CA PHE A 47 8.11 -18.06 -1.10
C PHE A 47 7.24 -19.17 -1.68
N LYS A 48 6.84 -18.99 -2.93
CA LYS A 48 5.98 -19.89 -3.68
C LYS A 48 6.55 -19.98 -5.09
N PHE A 49 6.47 -21.17 -5.69
CA PHE A 49 7.04 -21.47 -7.00
C PHE A 49 8.57 -21.62 -6.99
N LYS A 50 9.01 -22.86 -7.21
CA LYS A 50 10.41 -23.23 -7.45
C LYS A 50 10.67 -23.25 -8.95
N SER A 51 11.78 -22.68 -9.40
CA SER A 51 12.20 -22.72 -10.80
C SER A 51 13.68 -23.03 -10.91
N ALA A 52 14.08 -23.71 -11.99
CA ALA A 52 15.49 -23.89 -12.33
C ALA A 52 16.04 -22.57 -12.92
N VAL A 53 17.29 -22.24 -12.59
CA VAL A 53 17.98 -21.00 -13.06
C VAL A 53 18.81 -21.24 -14.32
N SER A 54 18.67 -22.42 -14.93
CA SER A 54 19.50 -22.80 -16.06
C SER A 54 19.03 -22.21 -17.38
N GLY A 55 19.99 -21.83 -18.22
CA GLY A 55 19.72 -21.47 -19.61
C GLY A 55 19.24 -22.66 -20.44
N SER A 56 19.49 -23.90 -19.97
CA SER A 56 18.90 -25.10 -20.55
C SER A 56 17.97 -25.78 -19.54
N PRO A 57 16.77 -26.24 -19.93
CA PRO A 57 15.78 -26.79 -19.01
C PRO A 57 16.22 -28.10 -18.32
N CYS A 58 17.37 -28.67 -18.65
CA CYS A 58 17.83 -29.97 -18.16
C CYS A 58 19.10 -29.92 -17.29
N LEU A 59 19.88 -28.83 -17.35
CA LEU A 59 21.13 -28.74 -16.61
C LEU A 59 20.93 -27.87 -15.38
N MET A 60 20.80 -28.44 -14.18
CA MET A 60 20.72 -27.66 -12.92
C MET A 60 22.06 -27.01 -12.51
N GLU A 61 22.85 -26.55 -13.48
CA GLU A 61 24.19 -25.99 -13.27
C GLU A 61 24.19 -24.74 -12.38
N LYS A 62 23.08 -23.99 -12.36
CA LYS A 62 22.90 -22.77 -11.56
C LYS A 62 21.98 -22.95 -10.35
N GLY A 63 21.54 -24.18 -10.06
CA GLY A 63 20.61 -24.48 -8.97
C GLY A 63 19.17 -24.03 -9.23
N CYS A 64 18.35 -24.06 -8.16
CA CYS A 64 16.96 -23.62 -8.18
C CYS A 64 16.77 -22.35 -7.35
N VAL A 65 15.75 -21.58 -7.71
CA VAL A 65 15.32 -20.41 -6.95
C VAL A 65 13.85 -20.51 -6.60
N GLU A 66 13.53 -19.97 -5.43
CA GLU A 66 12.16 -19.65 -5.06
C GLU A 66 11.92 -18.16 -5.21
N ARG A 67 10.76 -17.82 -5.76
CA ARG A 67 10.28 -16.44 -5.89
C ARG A 67 9.18 -16.18 -4.87
N ARG A 68 8.96 -14.92 -4.49
CA ARG A 68 7.77 -14.51 -3.72
C ARG A 68 7.02 -13.37 -4.41
N GLU A 69 5.69 -13.46 -4.37
CA GLU A 69 4.81 -12.45 -4.98
C GLU A 69 4.60 -11.25 -4.07
N ILE A 70 4.24 -10.12 -4.69
CA ILE A 70 3.83 -8.92 -3.98
C ILE A 70 2.35 -9.07 -3.61
N LEU A 71 2.06 -9.18 -2.31
CA LEU A 71 0.68 -9.23 -1.82
C LEU A 71 0.06 -7.85 -1.78
N HIS A 72 0.81 -6.86 -1.29
CA HIS A 72 0.38 -5.47 -1.27
C HIS A 72 1.45 -4.59 -1.89
N PRO A 73 1.21 -4.03 -3.09
CA PRO A 73 2.15 -3.12 -3.73
C PRO A 73 2.22 -1.80 -2.94
N PRO A 74 3.37 -1.10 -3.02
CA PRO A 74 3.58 0.16 -2.34
C PRO A 74 2.72 1.24 -2.98
N PHE A 75 1.99 1.96 -2.15
CA PHE A 75 1.12 3.03 -2.61
C PHE A 75 1.94 4.30 -2.85
N LYS A 76 2.20 4.64 -4.13
CA LYS A 76 3.05 5.73 -4.70
C LYS A 76 4.45 5.29 -5.19
N PRO A 77 4.52 4.53 -6.31
CA PRO A 77 5.80 4.20 -6.95
C PRO A 77 6.54 5.43 -7.49
N GLU A 78 5.84 6.55 -7.73
CA GLU A 78 6.40 7.79 -8.27
C GLU A 78 7.33 8.54 -7.31
N LEU A 79 7.26 8.25 -6.00
CA LEU A 79 8.22 8.79 -5.02
C LEU A 79 9.60 8.11 -5.09
N GLY A 80 9.80 7.15 -6.00
CA GLY A 80 11.08 6.51 -6.35
C GLY A 80 11.64 5.57 -5.28
N ASN A 81 11.51 5.94 -4.00
CA ASN A 81 12.06 5.22 -2.86
C ASN A 81 11.19 4.02 -2.42
N PHE A 82 9.99 3.86 -2.99
CA PHE A 82 9.05 2.80 -2.64
C PHE A 82 8.78 1.88 -3.85
N THR A 83 9.82 1.43 -4.53
CA THR A 83 9.65 0.36 -5.55
C THR A 83 9.67 -0.99 -4.86
N CYS A 84 8.57 -1.73 -4.97
CA CYS A 84 8.56 -3.10 -4.47
C CYS A 84 9.11 -4.03 -5.53
N LYS A 85 10.19 -4.72 -5.16
CA LYS A 85 10.84 -5.69 -6.02
C LYS A 85 10.39 -7.09 -5.62
N VAL A 86 10.09 -7.88 -6.62
CA VAL A 86 9.98 -9.32 -6.46
C VAL A 86 11.33 -9.83 -5.95
N GLU A 87 11.29 -10.67 -4.93
CA GLU A 87 12.49 -11.26 -4.37
C GLU A 87 12.63 -12.72 -4.79
N GLU A 88 13.89 -13.11 -4.98
CA GLU A 88 14.29 -14.46 -5.32
C GLU A 88 15.37 -14.92 -4.34
N ARG A 89 15.34 -16.21 -3.98
CA ARG A 89 16.34 -16.83 -3.13
C ARG A 89 16.76 -18.19 -3.68
N PRO A 90 18.01 -18.65 -3.43
CA PRO A 90 18.40 -20.02 -3.71
C PRO A 90 17.50 -21.02 -2.95
N SER A 91 17.12 -22.10 -3.61
CA SER A 91 16.32 -23.19 -3.05
C SER A 91 16.79 -24.56 -3.54
N ASP A 92 16.32 -25.61 -2.88
CA ASP A 92 16.54 -26.99 -3.29
C ASP A 92 15.68 -27.33 -4.51
N CYS A 93 16.24 -28.13 -5.41
CA CYS A 93 15.56 -28.55 -6.62
C CYS A 93 14.63 -29.77 -6.42
N LEU A 94 14.45 -30.22 -5.17
CA LEU A 94 13.61 -31.37 -4.86
C LEU A 94 12.15 -31.10 -5.24
N GLY A 95 11.56 -32.02 -6.01
CA GLY A 95 10.18 -31.95 -6.48
C GLY A 95 9.95 -31.11 -7.74
N LEU A 96 11.01 -30.51 -8.31
CA LEU A 96 10.91 -29.83 -9.60
C LEU A 96 10.95 -30.85 -10.74
N HIS A 97 9.77 -31.26 -11.23
CA HIS A 97 9.66 -32.08 -12.43
C HIS A 97 9.93 -31.22 -13.66
N LEU A 98 11.21 -31.06 -14.00
CA LEU A 98 11.59 -30.67 -15.35
C LEU A 98 11.27 -31.87 -16.23
N GLY A 99 10.34 -31.71 -17.18
CA GLY A 99 9.98 -32.74 -18.16
C GLY A 99 11.11 -32.97 -19.16
N CYS A 100 12.25 -33.44 -18.66
CA CYS A 100 13.43 -33.74 -19.44
C CYS A 100 13.26 -35.12 -20.10
N PRO A 101 13.46 -35.23 -21.43
CA PRO A 101 13.53 -36.52 -22.12
C PRO A 101 14.79 -37.31 -21.75
#